data_AF-A0A1S6QIV7-F1
#
_entry.id   AF-A0A1S6QIV7-F1
#
_cell.length_a   1.000
_cell.length_b   1.000
_cell.length_c   1.000
_cell.angle_alpha   90.00
_cell.angle_beta   90.00
_cell.angle_gamma   90.00
#
_symmetry.space_group_name_H-M   'P 1'
#
loop_
_entity.id
_entity.type
_entity.pdbx_description
1 polymer ?
#
loop_
_entity_poly.entity_id
_entity_poly.type
_entity_poly.pdbx_seq_one_letter_code
_entity_poly.pdbx_strand_id
1 'polypeptide(L)'
;MNVKSISDIPGWMFYPIKMWAVKDNFNFNFLVGMGMILLVLSFIAVWILVKRIGHPDERTSEIYLKAMSNALVVILVCEIIFPSTYLVNQFKLYKYGFAMIASAVYLFIRYRKEMR
;
A
#
# COMPACT_ATOMS: atom_id res chain seq x y z
N MET A 1 11.74 19.71 12.48
CA MET A 1 12.44 18.52 13.02
C MET A 1 13.89 18.59 12.59
N ASN A 2 14.85 18.41 13.49
CA ASN A 2 16.28 18.43 13.14
C ASN A 2 16.76 16.99 12.90
N VAL A 3 17.43 16.74 11.77
CA VAL A 3 17.90 15.41 11.39
C VAL A 3 19.28 15.20 12.01
N LYS A 4 19.39 14.26 12.95
CA LYS A 4 20.66 13.96 13.63
C LYS A 4 21.24 12.61 13.18
N SER A 5 20.40 11.71 12.69
CA SER A 5 20.75 10.37 12.25
C SER A 5 19.94 9.95 11.02
N ILE A 6 20.41 8.93 10.29
CA ILE A 6 19.68 8.29 9.19
C ILE A 6 18.31 7.78 9.67
N SER A 7 18.22 7.33 10.93
CA SER A 7 16.96 6.91 11.55
C SER A 7 15.91 8.02 11.66
N ASP A 8 16.31 9.30 11.59
CA ASP A 8 15.40 10.44 11.68
C ASP A 8 14.80 10.83 10.32
N ILE A 9 15.36 10.30 9.22
CA ILE A 9 14.96 10.67 7.85
C ILE A 9 13.47 10.36 7.59
N PRO A 10 12.94 9.15 7.90
CA PRO A 10 11.51 8.87 7.77
C PRO A 10 10.62 9.88 8.52
N GLY A 11 10.97 10.18 9.77
CA GLY A 11 10.23 11.13 10.61
C GLY A 11 10.34 12.58 10.12
N TRP A 12 11.42 12.95 9.46
CA TRP A 12 11.57 14.28 8.88
C TRP A 12 10.82 14.40 7.54
N MET A 13 10.94 13.39 6.67
CA MET A 13 10.35 13.38 5.33
C MET A 13 8.82 13.51 5.36
N PHE A 14 8.16 12.84 6.31
CA PHE A 14 6.71 12.88 6.46
C PHE A 14 6.22 13.93 7.46
N TYR A 15 7.13 14.74 8.03
CA TYR A 15 6.77 15.77 9.00
C TYR A 15 5.80 16.82 8.45
N PRO A 16 5.93 17.29 7.18
CA PRO A 16 4.96 18.22 6.61
C PRO A 16 3.53 17.66 6.57
N ILE A 17 3.37 16.36 6.25
CA ILE A 17 2.07 15.68 6.24
C ILE A 17 1.49 15.63 7.66
N LYS A 18 2.32 15.38 8.68
CA LYS A 18 1.89 15.47 10.08
C LYS A 18 1.35 16.85 10.43
N MET A 19 2.13 17.89 10.13
CA MET A 19 1.75 19.27 10.46
C MET A 19 0.46 19.68 9.75
N TRP A 20 0.30 19.27 8.49
CA TRP A 20 -0.93 19.52 7.73
C TRP A 20 -2.13 18.77 8.30
N ALA A 21 -1.98 17.48 8.59
CA ALA A 21 -3.07 16.64 9.10
C ALA A 21 -3.54 17.06 10.51
N VAL A 22 -2.63 17.49 11.37
CA VAL A 22 -2.96 17.91 12.75
C VAL A 22 -3.51 19.34 12.81
N LYS A 23 -3.36 20.13 11.74
CA LYS A 23 -3.80 21.53 11.69
C LYS A 23 -5.29 21.69 12.01
N ASP A 24 -6.12 20.79 11.50
CA ASP A 24 -7.56 20.77 11.76
C ASP A 24 -8.14 19.36 11.53
N ASN A 25 -9.33 19.13 12.07
CA ASN A 25 -10.01 17.83 11.96
C ASN A 25 -10.39 17.49 10.52
N PHE A 26 -10.59 18.50 9.66
CA PHE A 26 -10.93 18.27 8.26
C PHE A 26 -9.78 17.62 7.50
N ASN A 27 -8.56 18.15 7.64
CA ASN A 27 -7.35 17.60 7.02
C ASN A 27 -7.05 16.19 7.52
N PHE A 28 -7.20 15.96 8.83
CA PHE A 28 -7.05 14.62 9.40
C PHE A 28 -8.06 13.63 8.79
N ASN A 29 -9.34 14.00 8.75
CA ASN A 29 -10.39 13.17 8.17
C ASN A 29 -10.18 12.96 6.67
N PHE A 30 -9.65 13.95 5.96
CA PHE A 30 -9.30 13.85 4.55
C PHE A 30 -8.17 12.85 4.32
N LEU A 31 -7.11 12.89 5.15
CA LEU A 31 -6.02 11.91 5.13
C LEU A 31 -6.57 10.48 5.34
N VAL A 32 -7.38 10.28 6.37
CA VAL A 32 -7.98 8.96 6.64
C VAL A 32 -8.90 8.52 5.50
N GLY A 33 -9.76 9.42 5.02
CA GLY A 33 -10.71 9.15 3.95
C GLY A 33 -10.03 8.73 2.64
N MET A 34 -8.99 9.43 2.23
CA MET A 34 -8.19 9.04 1.07
C MET A 34 -7.53 7.68 1.25
N GLY A 35 -6.95 7.41 2.43
CA GLY A 35 -6.37 6.11 2.75
C GLY A 35 -7.39 4.98 2.67
N MET A 36 -8.62 5.22 3.14
CA MET A 36 -9.71 4.25 3.08
C MET A 36 -10.16 3.99 1.64
N ILE A 37 -10.34 5.03 0.84
CA ILE A 37 -10.68 4.89 -0.59
C ILE A 37 -9.59 4.09 -1.31
N LEU A 38 -8.32 4.41 -1.08
CA LEU A 38 -7.18 3.67 -1.65
C LEU A 38 -7.24 2.19 -1.29
N LEU A 39 -7.43 1.86 -0.02
CA LEU A 39 -7.51 0.48 0.46
C LEU A 39 -8.70 -0.26 -0.19
N VAL A 40 -9.89 0.34 -0.19
CA VAL A 40 -11.10 -0.29 -0.72
C VAL A 40 -10.99 -0.52 -2.23
N LEU A 41 -10.55 0.49 -3.00
CA LEU A 41 -10.42 0.37 -4.44
C LEU A 41 -9.34 -0.65 -4.83
N SER A 42 -8.21 -0.66 -4.11
CA SER A 42 -7.15 -1.64 -4.35
C SER A 42 -7.59 -3.07 -4.02
N PHE A 43 -8.32 -3.26 -2.92
CA PHE A 43 -8.92 -4.55 -2.58
C PHE A 43 -9.90 -5.04 -3.64
N ILE A 44 -10.82 -4.16 -4.08
CA ILE A 44 -11.79 -4.49 -5.15
C ILE A 44 -11.05 -4.88 -6.44
N ALA A 45 -9.99 -4.15 -6.81
CA ALA A 45 -9.20 -4.47 -7.99
C ALA A 45 -8.55 -5.86 -7.91
N VAL A 46 -7.91 -6.20 -6.79
CA VAL A 46 -7.35 -7.54 -6.55
C VAL A 46 -8.46 -8.59 -6.63
N TRP A 47 -9.59 -8.37 -5.97
CA TRP A 47 -10.71 -9.31 -5.96
C TRP A 47 -11.27 -9.60 -7.35
N ILE A 48 -11.47 -8.56 -8.17
CA ILE A 48 -11.90 -8.71 -9.56
C ILE A 48 -10.88 -9.52 -10.36
N LEU A 49 -9.58 -9.23 -10.21
CA LEU A 49 -8.52 -9.90 -10.95
C LEU A 49 -8.37 -11.37 -10.55
N VAL A 50 -8.41 -11.68 -9.26
CA VAL A 50 -8.40 -13.06 -8.76
C VAL A 50 -9.60 -13.83 -9.31
N LYS A 51 -10.80 -13.24 -9.28
CA LYS A 51 -11.99 -13.87 -9.87
C LYS A 51 -11.86 -14.11 -11.38
N ARG A 52 -11.22 -13.20 -12.12
CA ARG A 52 -11.01 -13.34 -13.56
C ARG A 52 -9.93 -14.36 -13.93
N ILE A 53 -8.91 -14.51 -13.10
CA ILE A 53 -7.83 -15.49 -13.29
C ILE A 53 -8.33 -16.91 -13.01
N GLY A 54 -9.18 -17.07 -11.99
CA GLY A 54 -9.86 -18.33 -11.70
C GLY A 54 -9.24 -19.11 -10.55
N HIS A 55 -9.63 -20.39 -10.45
CA HIS A 55 -9.28 -21.26 -9.32
C HIS A 55 -7.78 -21.61 -9.31
N PRO A 56 -7.17 -21.87 -8.14
CA PRO A 56 -5.78 -22.30 -8.06
C PRO A 56 -5.57 -23.64 -8.77
N ASP A 57 -4.72 -23.61 -9.79
CA ASP A 57 -4.03 -24.72 -10.45
C ASP A 57 -2.51 -24.50 -10.33
N GLU A 58 -1.68 -25.38 -10.87
CA GLU A 58 -0.21 -25.24 -10.79
C GLU A 58 0.27 -23.88 -11.32
N ARG A 59 -0.31 -23.41 -12.44
CA ARG A 59 0.08 -22.16 -13.10
C ARG A 59 -0.39 -20.91 -12.33
N THR A 60 -1.66 -20.85 -11.98
CA THR A 60 -2.27 -19.71 -11.31
C THR A 60 -1.77 -19.56 -9.88
N SER A 61 -1.40 -20.66 -9.21
CA SER A 61 -0.75 -20.63 -7.89
C SER A 61 0.58 -19.88 -7.93
N GLU A 62 1.40 -20.09 -8.96
CA GLU A 62 2.62 -19.30 -9.14
C GLU A 62 2.35 -17.81 -9.37
N ILE A 63 1.30 -17.48 -10.13
CA ILE A 63 0.90 -16.10 -10.39
C ILE A 63 0.50 -15.43 -9.07
N TYR A 64 -0.33 -16.09 -8.26
CA TYR A 64 -0.74 -15.58 -6.95
C TYR A 64 0.44 -15.45 -5.99
N LEU A 65 1.36 -16.42 -5.98
CA LEU A 65 2.57 -16.36 -5.15
C LEU A 65 3.44 -15.16 -5.50
N LYS A 66 3.68 -14.91 -6.80
CA LYS A 66 4.46 -13.75 -7.27
C LYS A 66 3.74 -12.42 -6.99
N ALA A 67 2.41 -12.41 -7.03
CA ALA A 67 1.63 -11.24 -6.64
C ALA A 67 1.76 -10.94 -5.14
N MET A 68 1.69 -11.97 -4.30
CA MET A 68 1.87 -11.85 -2.85
C MET A 68 3.29 -11.49 -2.46
N SER A 69 4.31 -12.04 -3.15
CA SER A 69 5.70 -11.67 -2.90
C SER A 69 5.96 -10.19 -3.21
N ASN A 70 5.40 -9.67 -4.31
CA ASN A 70 5.44 -8.24 -4.60
C ASN A 70 4.75 -7.40 -3.52
N ALA A 71 3.58 -7.81 -3.04
CA ALA A 71 2.90 -7.13 -1.94
C ALA A 71 3.76 -7.12 -0.66
N LEU A 72 4.40 -8.25 -0.34
CA LEU A 72 5.29 -8.37 0.82
C LEU A 72 6.50 -7.43 0.70
N VAL A 73 7.15 -7.36 -0.46
CA VAL A 73 8.26 -6.42 -0.71
C VAL A 73 7.81 -4.98 -0.46
N VAL A 74 6.63 -4.59 -0.95
CA VAL A 74 6.09 -3.24 -0.73
C VAL A 74 5.79 -2.98 0.74
N ILE A 75 5.28 -3.97 1.48
CA ILE A 75 5.07 -3.85 2.94
C ILE A 75 6.39 -3.59 3.65
N LEU A 76 7.45 -4.33 3.33
CA LEU A 76 8.77 -4.17 3.95
C LEU A 76 9.39 -2.80 3.63
N VAL A 77 9.29 -2.36 2.37
CA VAL A 77 9.75 -1.03 1.94
C VAL A 77 9.00 0.07 2.68
N CYS A 78 7.67 -0.06 2.82
CA CYS A 78 6.87 0.90 3.57
C CYS A 78 7.21 0.90 5.07
N GLU A 79 7.58 -0.23 5.66
CA GLU A 79 7.99 -0.30 7.07
C GLU A 79 9.29 0.47 7.33
N ILE A 80 10.20 0.48 6.36
CA ILE A 80 11.46 1.24 6.44
C ILE A 80 11.22 2.74 6.21
N ILE A 81 10.31 3.07 5.29
CA ILE A 81 10.08 4.45 4.83
C ILE A 81 9.13 5.22 5.74
N PHE A 82 8.10 4.58 6.29
CA PHE A 82 7.07 5.28 7.07
C PHE A 82 7.49 5.53 8.53
N PRO A 83 7.12 6.68 9.10
CA PRO A 83 7.47 7.01 10.47
C PRO A 83 6.67 6.18 11.46
N SER A 84 7.34 5.71 12.52
CA SER A 84 6.74 4.94 13.62
C SER A 84 6.34 5.81 14.82
N THR A 85 6.58 7.12 14.78
CA THR A 85 6.40 8.03 15.93
C THR A 85 5.10 8.84 15.90
N TYR A 86 4.50 9.04 14.72
CA TYR A 86 3.25 9.80 14.57
C TYR A 86 2.46 9.27 13.37
N LEU A 87 1.13 9.48 13.39
CA LEU A 87 0.20 9.02 12.34
C LEU A 87 0.37 7.53 11.99
N VAL A 88 0.80 6.71 12.96
CA VAL A 88 1.20 5.31 12.73
C VAL A 88 0.07 4.49 12.11
N ASN A 89 -1.16 4.69 12.56
CA ASN A 89 -2.33 3.97 12.04
C ASN A 89 -2.67 4.41 10.62
N GLN A 90 -2.53 5.69 10.31
CA GLN A 90 -2.73 6.23 8.97
C GLN A 90 -1.67 5.69 8.01
N PHE A 91 -0.39 5.69 8.39
CA PHE A 91 0.66 5.10 7.56
C PHE A 91 0.50 3.58 7.39
N LYS A 92 0.02 2.85 8.41
CA LYS A 92 -0.37 1.44 8.25
C LYS A 92 -1.48 1.25 7.22
N LEU A 93 -2.50 2.12 7.22
CA LEU A 93 -3.57 2.09 6.23
C LEU A 93 -3.03 2.25 4.80
N TYR A 94 -2.18 3.27 4.57
CA TYR A 94 -1.53 3.48 3.27
C TYR A 94 -0.59 2.32 2.88
N LYS A 95 0.14 1.76 3.85
CA LYS A 95 1.01 0.59 3.64
C LYS A 95 0.25 -0.57 3.02
N TYR A 96 -0.90 -0.93 3.59
CA TYR A 96 -1.71 -2.01 3.05
C TYR A 96 -2.35 -1.66 1.71
N GLY A 97 -2.78 -0.41 1.51
CA GLY A 97 -3.28 0.07 0.22
C GLY A 97 -2.23 -0.07 -0.89
N PHE A 98 -0.99 0.38 -0.65
CA PHE A 98 0.10 0.25 -1.63
C PHE A 98 0.49 -1.20 -1.90
N ALA A 99 0.50 -2.05 -0.89
CA ALA A 99 0.75 -3.48 -1.05
C ALA A 99 -0.29 -4.14 -1.96
N MET A 100 -1.58 -3.83 -1.75
CA MET A 100 -2.66 -4.32 -2.61
C MET A 100 -2.58 -3.79 -4.03
N ILE A 101 -2.22 -2.51 -4.22
CA ILE A 101 -2.00 -1.94 -5.57
C ILE A 101 -0.87 -2.67 -6.28
N ALA A 102 0.25 -2.92 -5.62
CA ALA A 102 1.37 -3.63 -6.22
C ALA A 102 0.98 -5.05 -6.68
N SER A 103 0.20 -5.76 -5.86
CA SER A 103 -0.40 -7.04 -6.24
C SER A 103 -1.36 -6.89 -7.43
N ALA A 104 -2.28 -5.92 -7.39
CA ALA A 104 -3.24 -5.67 -8.45
C ALA A 104 -2.56 -5.35 -9.80
N VAL A 105 -1.52 -4.50 -9.79
CA VAL A 105 -0.74 -4.16 -10.98
C VAL A 105 -0.07 -5.41 -11.56
N TYR A 106 0.55 -6.24 -10.72
CA TYR A 106 1.17 -7.48 -11.16
C TYR A 106 0.14 -8.44 -11.78
N LEU A 107 -0.98 -8.67 -11.08
CA LEU A 107 -2.07 -9.52 -11.55
C LEU A 107 -2.67 -9.00 -12.86
N PHE A 108 -2.85 -7.68 -13.00
CA PHE A 108 -3.38 -7.07 -14.22
C PHE A 108 -2.44 -7.27 -15.41
N ILE A 109 -1.13 -7.07 -15.22
CA ILE A 109 -0.12 -7.30 -16.27
C ILE A 109 -0.14 -8.78 -16.70
N ARG A 110 -0.19 -9.72 -15.74
CA ARG A 110 -0.25 -11.16 -16.05
C ARG A 110 -1.53 -11.55 -16.77
N TYR A 111 -2.68 -11.08 -16.28
CA TYR A 111 -3.97 -11.29 -16.93
C TYR A 111 -3.98 -10.80 -18.39
N ARG A 112 -3.38 -9.65 -18.67
CA ARG A 112 -3.28 -9.09 -20.04
C ARG A 112 -2.29 -9.80 -20.96
N LYS A 113 -1.30 -10.50 -20.43
CA LYS A 113 -0.27 -11.20 -21.22
C LYS A 113 -0.62 -12.65 -21.50
N GLU A 114 -1.31 -13.31 -20.57
CA GLU A 114 -1.45 -14.78 -20.56
C GLU A 114 -2.90 -15.26 -20.68
N MET A 115 -3.90 -14.36 -20.55
CA MET A 115 -5.31 -14.75 -20.45
C MET A 115 -6.26 -13.94 -21.34
N ARG A 116 -5.75 -12.92 -22.05
CA ARG A 116 -6.46 -12.16 -23.07
C ARG A 116 -5.60 -12.08 -24.31
#